data_AF-A0A897MQF4-F1
#
_entry.id   AF-A0A897MQF4-F1
#
_cell.length_a   1.000
_cell.length_b   1.000
_cell.length_c   1.000
_cell.angle_alpha   90.00
_cell.angle_beta   90.00
_cell.angle_gamma   90.00
#
_symmetry.space_group_name_H-M   'P 1'
#
loop_
_entity.id
_entity.type
_entity.pdbx_description
1 polymer ?
#
loop_
_entity_poly.entity_id
_entity_poly.type
_entity_poly.pdbx_seq_one_letter_code
_entity_poly.pdbx_strand_id
1 'polypeptide(L)'
;MQSDESADELTFEEHLQGMYYRYRQQHLEERLEELAQTMEETLLQRALTKAFFNESIDIDEDAKTAVQETVEKLEAGRYDEVDKELDSLAKTVEQSETQVTNQIQQLRIDRQDTISAMRRLNERVERVDQSQLSTLESLLNGWEWKSQVYIETNDTFEEHRQEAREYGNDMAAIFEDLKDQLFGAYDDTELRPLVRRLLDKDRLRLDELTEEERRQLAESDLADHVELKLS
;
A
#
# COMPACT_ATOMS: atom_id res chain seq x y z
N MET A 1 71.65 -3.86 6.64
CA MET A 1 70.58 -2.97 6.17
C MET A 1 69.52 -3.84 5.54
N GLN A 2 68.67 -4.45 6.34
CA GLN A 2 67.59 -5.34 5.88
C GLN A 2 66.47 -5.43 6.93
N SER A 3 66.31 -4.38 7.74
CA SER A 3 65.47 -4.38 8.95
C SER A 3 64.52 -3.19 9.03
N ASP A 4 64.55 -2.28 8.05
CA ASP A 4 63.67 -1.10 7.97
C ASP A 4 62.52 -1.29 6.98
N GLU A 5 62.69 -2.08 5.91
CA GLU A 5 61.61 -2.34 4.94
C GLU A 5 60.43 -3.11 5.55
N SER A 6 60.68 -4.06 6.46
CA SER A 6 59.61 -4.86 7.07
C SER A 6 58.75 -4.08 8.08
N ALA A 7 59.28 -3.00 8.68
CA ALA A 7 58.53 -2.19 9.65
C ALA A 7 57.65 -1.14 8.95
N ASP A 8 58.10 -0.60 7.81
CA ASP A 8 57.30 0.27 6.94
C ASP A 8 56.23 -0.52 6.15
N GLU A 9 56.51 -1.76 5.75
CA GLU A 9 55.51 -2.64 5.12
C GLU A 9 54.40 -3.05 6.09
N LEU A 10 54.72 -3.39 7.35
CA LEU A 10 53.73 -3.71 8.39
C LEU A 10 52.77 -2.54 8.64
N THR A 11 53.26 -1.30 8.68
CA THR A 11 52.41 -0.11 8.87
C THR A 11 51.58 0.23 7.63
N PHE A 12 52.04 -0.07 6.42
CA PHE A 12 51.26 0.10 5.20
C PHE A 12 50.15 -0.95 5.07
N GLU A 13 50.45 -2.22 5.36
CA GLU A 13 49.46 -3.31 5.37
C GLU A 13 48.40 -3.09 6.45
N GLU A 14 48.79 -2.66 7.66
CA GLU A 14 47.85 -2.28 8.74
C GLU A 14 46.97 -1.09 8.35
N HIS A 15 47.54 -0.06 7.70
CA HIS A 15 46.77 1.07 7.19
C HIS A 15 45.81 0.67 6.06
N LEU A 16 46.25 -0.19 5.14
CA LEU A 16 45.43 -0.71 4.05
C LEU A 16 44.28 -1.55 4.63
N GLN A 17 44.56 -2.43 5.58
CA GLN A 17 43.56 -3.24 6.27
C GLN A 17 42.57 -2.36 7.04
N GLY A 18 43.03 -1.29 7.70
CA GLY A 18 42.17 -0.31 8.35
C GLY A 18 41.34 0.56 7.40
N MET A 19 41.83 0.82 6.18
CA MET A 19 41.06 1.46 5.11
C MET A 19 39.98 0.52 4.57
N TYR A 20 40.33 -0.74 4.28
CA TYR A 20 39.38 -1.77 3.85
C TYR A 20 38.29 -2.00 4.89
N TYR A 21 38.66 -2.07 6.17
CA TYR A 21 37.70 -2.24 7.25
C TYR A 21 36.70 -1.08 7.33
N ARG A 22 37.18 0.17 7.27
CA ARG A 22 36.32 1.35 7.25
C ARG A 22 35.40 1.41 6.03
N TYR A 23 35.95 1.15 4.84
CA TYR A 23 35.15 1.10 3.61
C TYR A 23 34.05 0.04 3.70
N ARG A 24 34.38 -1.15 4.22
CA ARG A 24 33.41 -2.24 4.40
C ARG A 24 32.33 -1.90 5.41
N GLN A 25 32.68 -1.22 6.51
CA GLN A 25 31.68 -0.74 7.47
C GLN A 25 30.74 0.30 6.85
N GLN A 26 31.27 1.27 6.10
CA GLN A 26 30.46 2.28 5.43
C GLN A 26 29.52 1.65 4.40
N HIS A 27 30.02 0.73 3.58
CA HIS A 27 29.20 0.00 2.61
C HIS A 27 28.10 -0.83 3.29
N LEU A 28 28.41 -1.46 4.43
CA LEU A 28 27.42 -2.19 5.22
C LEU A 28 26.32 -1.26 5.76
N GLU A 29 26.71 -0.08 6.26
CA GLU A 29 25.78 0.95 6.74
C GLU A 29 24.83 1.44 5.64
N GLU A 30 25.37 1.83 4.48
CA GLU A 30 24.59 2.28 3.31
C GLU A 30 23.55 1.22 2.89
N ARG A 31 23.94 -0.06 2.85
CA ARG A 31 23.02 -1.14 2.47
C ARG A 31 21.96 -1.44 3.52
N LEU A 32 22.30 -1.31 4.81
CA LEU A 32 21.34 -1.48 5.89
C LEU A 32 20.33 -0.32 5.91
N GLU A 33 20.77 0.89 5.55
CA GLU A 33 19.90 2.06 5.39
C GLU A 33 18.90 1.87 4.24
N GLU A 34 19.37 1.42 3.07
CA GLU A 34 18.49 1.08 1.93
C GLU A 34 17.45 0.03 2.33
N LEU A 35 17.87 -1.02 3.03
CA LEU A 35 16.97 -2.07 3.49
C LEU A 35 15.94 -1.54 4.50
N ALA A 36 16.39 -0.72 5.46
CA ALA A 36 15.52 -0.09 6.44
C ALA A 36 14.48 0.80 5.76
N GLN A 37 14.89 1.55 4.73
CA GLN A 37 13.97 2.36 3.92
C GLN A 37 12.91 1.49 3.24
N THR A 38 13.29 0.39 2.59
CA THR A 38 12.32 -0.54 1.96
C THR A 38 11.33 -1.11 2.99
N MET A 39 11.82 -1.49 4.17
CA MET A 39 10.97 -1.99 5.25
C MET A 39 10.03 -0.90 5.79
N GLU A 40 10.54 0.31 6.00
CA GLU A 40 9.74 1.47 6.41
C GLU A 40 8.62 1.72 5.41
N GLU A 41 8.95 1.87 4.12
CA GLU A 41 7.96 2.11 3.07
C GLU A 41 6.91 1.01 3.01
N THR A 42 7.32 -0.25 3.18
CA THR A 42 6.40 -1.40 3.26
C THR A 42 5.44 -1.27 4.45
N LEU A 43 5.94 -0.88 5.62
CA LEU A 43 5.12 -0.70 6.83
C LEU A 43 4.17 0.50 6.72
N LEU A 44 4.62 1.60 6.11
CA LEU A 44 3.80 2.78 5.86
C LEU A 44 2.66 2.48 4.88
N GLN A 45 2.96 1.77 3.78
CA GLN A 45 1.94 1.30 2.84
C GLN A 45 0.90 0.39 3.52
N ARG A 46 1.32 -0.52 4.40
CA ARG A 46 0.39 -1.35 5.18
C ARG A 46 -0.49 -0.51 6.11
N ALA A 47 0.08 0.50 6.77
CA ALA A 47 -0.67 1.38 7.66
C ALA A 47 -1.72 2.20 6.89
N LEU A 48 -1.34 2.75 5.74
CA LEU A 48 -2.24 3.46 4.82
C LEU A 48 -3.34 2.52 4.31
N THR A 49 -2.98 1.35 3.80
CA THR A 49 -3.94 0.37 3.28
C THR A 49 -4.95 -0.05 4.34
N LYS A 50 -4.49 -0.28 5.57
CA LYS A 50 -5.39 -0.59 6.68
C LYS A 50 -6.36 0.55 6.97
N ALA A 51 -5.91 1.79 6.93
CA ALA A 51 -6.76 2.95 7.16
C ALA A 51 -7.75 3.15 6.01
N PHE A 52 -7.30 3.04 4.76
CA PHE A 52 -8.13 3.33 3.59
C PHE A 52 -9.11 2.21 3.24
N PHE A 53 -8.63 0.97 3.16
CA PHE A 53 -9.45 -0.17 2.73
C PHE A 53 -10.10 -0.91 3.90
N ASN A 54 -9.71 -0.60 5.15
CA ASN A 54 -10.08 -1.37 6.34
C ASN A 54 -9.61 -2.84 6.26
N GLU A 55 -8.49 -3.09 5.59
CA GLU A 55 -7.91 -4.42 5.41
C GLU A 55 -6.47 -4.49 5.93
N SER A 56 -6.16 -5.54 6.69
CA SER A 56 -4.80 -5.79 7.18
C SER A 56 -4.06 -6.75 6.26
N ILE A 57 -2.97 -6.27 5.68
CA ILE A 57 -2.00 -7.10 4.97
C ILE A 57 -0.96 -7.59 5.97
N ASP A 58 -0.57 -8.86 5.92
CA ASP A 58 0.48 -9.41 6.77
C ASP A 58 1.86 -9.37 6.08
N ILE A 59 2.90 -9.22 6.91
CA ILE A 59 4.30 -9.40 6.49
C ILE A 59 4.66 -10.85 6.75
N ASP A 60 5.43 -11.42 5.83
CA ASP A 60 5.94 -12.78 5.92
C ASP A 60 6.72 -13.01 7.23
N GLU A 61 6.45 -14.13 7.92
CA GLU A 61 7.11 -14.45 9.19
C GLU A 61 8.61 -14.75 9.03
N ASP A 62 9.02 -15.29 7.87
CA ASP A 62 10.43 -15.52 7.55
C ASP A 62 11.16 -14.17 7.41
N ALA A 63 10.51 -13.18 6.82
CA ALA A 63 11.06 -11.81 6.73
C ALA A 63 11.23 -11.17 8.12
N LYS A 64 10.23 -11.29 9.00
CA LYS A 64 10.32 -10.80 10.38
C LYS A 64 11.45 -11.48 11.15
N THR A 65 11.56 -12.79 11.02
CA THR A 65 12.59 -13.58 11.69
C THR A 65 13.99 -13.19 11.19
N ALA A 66 14.19 -13.10 9.88
CA ALA A 66 15.48 -12.73 9.29
C ALA A 66 15.94 -11.32 9.71
N VAL A 67 15.02 -10.35 9.75
CA VAL A 67 15.30 -9.00 10.27
C VAL A 67 15.70 -9.06 11.74
N GLN A 68 14.96 -9.80 12.57
CA GLN A 68 15.25 -9.91 13.99
C GLN A 68 16.62 -10.54 14.25
N GLU A 69 16.95 -11.64 13.57
CA GLU A 69 18.26 -12.28 13.67
C GLU A 69 19.40 -11.33 13.27
N THR A 70 19.16 -10.47 12.27
CA THR A 70 20.14 -9.47 11.83
C THR A 70 20.33 -8.37 12.86
N VAL A 71 19.26 -7.88 13.47
CA VAL A 71 19.32 -6.90 14.57
C VAL A 71 20.12 -7.48 15.75
N GLU A 72 19.85 -8.72 16.15
CA GLU A 72 20.59 -9.40 17.23
C GLU A 72 22.10 -9.51 16.92
N LYS A 73 22.46 -9.77 15.65
CA LYS A 73 23.87 -9.81 15.21
C LYS A 73 24.52 -8.42 15.23
N LEU A 74 23.80 -7.38 14.82
CA LEU A 74 24.27 -5.99 14.89
C LEU A 74 24.51 -5.55 16.33
N GLU A 75 23.58 -5.83 17.25
CA GLU A 75 23.72 -5.53 18.67
C GLU A 75 24.89 -6.27 19.32
N ALA A 76 25.17 -7.50 18.87
CA ALA A 76 26.32 -8.28 19.31
C ALA A 76 27.65 -7.88 18.63
N GLY A 77 27.65 -6.85 17.76
CA GLY A 77 28.84 -6.36 17.06
C GLY A 77 29.38 -7.32 15.98
N ARG A 78 28.56 -8.25 15.49
CA ARG A 78 28.96 -9.29 14.52
C ARG A 78 28.82 -8.83 13.06
N TYR A 79 29.43 -7.69 12.73
CA TYR A 79 29.30 -7.06 11.41
C TYR A 79 29.73 -7.96 10.24
N ASP A 80 30.75 -8.82 10.45
CA ASP A 80 31.21 -9.78 9.44
C ASP A 80 30.19 -10.87 9.10
N GLU A 81 29.33 -11.24 10.06
CA GLU A 81 28.24 -12.20 9.83
C GLU A 81 27.09 -11.52 9.09
N VAL A 82 26.73 -10.30 9.52
CA VAL A 82 25.68 -9.49 8.85
C VAL A 82 26.04 -9.26 7.38
N ASP A 83 27.26 -8.82 7.09
CA ASP A 83 27.71 -8.53 5.72
C ASP A 83 27.62 -9.77 4.80
N LYS A 84 27.83 -10.98 5.33
CA LYS A 84 27.71 -12.24 4.56
C LYS A 84 26.27 -12.63 4.28
N GLU A 85 25.34 -12.26 5.15
CA GLU A 85 23.94 -12.66 5.08
C GLU A 85 23.04 -11.56 4.49
N LEU A 86 23.56 -10.33 4.34
CA LEU A 86 22.81 -9.17 3.93
C LEU A 86 22.12 -9.33 2.57
N ASP A 87 22.77 -10.00 1.61
CA ASP A 87 22.16 -10.30 0.30
C ASP A 87 20.93 -11.20 0.44
N SER A 88 20.98 -12.17 1.36
CA SER A 88 19.86 -13.07 1.63
C SER A 88 18.73 -12.31 2.33
N LEU A 89 19.06 -11.48 3.32
CA LEU A 89 18.10 -10.65 4.03
C LEU A 89 17.38 -9.68 3.08
N ALA A 90 18.15 -8.97 2.24
CA ALA A 90 17.61 -8.03 1.26
C ALA A 90 16.60 -8.71 0.35
N LYS A 91 16.95 -9.89 -0.17
CA LYS A 91 16.05 -10.69 -1.02
C LYS A 91 14.76 -11.10 -0.30
N THR A 92 14.84 -11.48 0.97
CA THR A 92 13.65 -11.83 1.77
C THR A 92 12.76 -10.61 1.99
N VAL A 93 13.34 -9.45 2.30
CA VAL A 93 12.59 -8.20 2.46
C VAL A 93 11.93 -7.77 1.15
N GLU A 94 12.65 -7.78 0.02
CA GLU A 94 12.12 -7.47 -1.32
C GLU A 94 10.96 -8.40 -1.71
N GLN A 95 11.06 -9.69 -1.37
CA GLN A 95 9.97 -10.64 -1.60
C GLN A 95 8.74 -10.29 -0.78
N SER A 96 8.91 -9.95 0.50
CA SER A 96 7.82 -9.51 1.35
C SER A 96 7.21 -8.20 0.86
N GLU A 97 8.03 -7.22 0.45
CA GLU A 97 7.58 -5.96 -0.15
C GLU A 97 6.74 -6.23 -1.41
N THR A 98 7.23 -7.10 -2.29
CA THR A 98 6.54 -7.48 -3.53
C THR A 98 5.18 -8.10 -3.22
N GLN A 99 5.11 -9.00 -2.23
CA GLN A 99 3.85 -9.61 -1.81
C GLN A 99 2.86 -8.57 -1.27
N VAL A 100 3.32 -7.67 -0.39
CA VAL A 100 2.51 -6.58 0.15
C VAL A 100 1.99 -5.70 -0.99
N THR A 101 2.87 -5.28 -1.89
CA THR A 101 2.53 -4.41 -3.04
C THR A 101 1.49 -5.05 -3.95
N ASN A 102 1.63 -6.35 -4.24
CA ASN A 102 0.65 -7.08 -5.06
C ASN A 102 -0.73 -7.13 -4.39
N GLN A 103 -0.79 -7.35 -3.07
CA GLN A 103 -2.06 -7.32 -2.34
C GLN A 103 -2.69 -5.93 -2.35
N ILE A 104 -1.89 -4.87 -2.15
CA ILE A 104 -2.37 -3.48 -2.25
C ILE A 104 -2.88 -3.19 -3.66
N GLN A 105 -2.19 -3.66 -4.69
CA GLN A 105 -2.63 -3.49 -6.07
C GLN A 105 -4.00 -4.14 -6.32
N GLN A 106 -4.23 -5.34 -5.78
CA GLN A 106 -5.54 -5.99 -5.90
C GLN A 106 -6.65 -5.16 -5.23
N LEU A 107 -6.42 -4.68 -4.00
CA LEU A 107 -7.37 -3.84 -3.28
C LEU A 107 -7.68 -2.54 -4.03
N ARG A 108 -6.66 -1.96 -4.66
CA ARG A 108 -6.82 -0.77 -5.50
C ARG A 108 -7.70 -1.07 -6.71
N ILE A 109 -7.47 -2.18 -7.42
CA ILE A 109 -8.29 -2.58 -8.57
C ILE A 109 -9.76 -2.75 -8.13
N ASP A 110 -10.00 -3.49 -7.05
CA ASP A 110 -11.36 -3.73 -6.55
C ASP A 110 -12.07 -2.41 -6.18
N ARG A 111 -11.33 -1.47 -5.57
CA ARG A 111 -11.85 -0.14 -5.25
C ARG A 111 -12.06 0.71 -6.50
N GLN A 112 -11.21 0.62 -7.50
CA GLN A 112 -11.37 1.31 -8.78
C GLN A 112 -12.60 0.84 -9.53
N ASP A 113 -12.88 -0.46 -9.52
CA ASP A 113 -14.10 -1.02 -10.10
C ASP A 113 -15.34 -0.45 -9.40
N THR A 114 -15.29 -0.37 -8.07
CA THR A 114 -16.34 0.24 -7.25
C THR A 114 -16.55 1.72 -7.61
N ILE A 115 -15.48 2.52 -7.70
CA ILE A 115 -15.58 3.94 -8.07
C ILE A 115 -16.06 4.11 -9.53
N SER A 116 -15.65 3.22 -10.43
CA SER A 116 -16.13 3.21 -11.81
C SER A 116 -17.63 2.91 -11.89
N ALA A 117 -18.15 2.02 -11.02
CA ALA A 117 -19.58 1.79 -10.86
C ALA A 117 -20.29 3.04 -10.31
N MET A 118 -19.75 3.67 -9.27
CA MET A 118 -20.25 4.94 -8.72
C MET A 118 -20.33 6.03 -9.78
N ARG A 119 -19.29 6.17 -10.60
CA ARG A 119 -19.21 7.16 -11.68
C ARG A 119 -20.28 6.95 -12.75
N ARG A 120 -20.40 5.72 -13.26
CA ARG A 120 -21.43 5.35 -14.27
C ARG A 120 -22.84 5.60 -13.76
N LEU A 121 -23.07 5.36 -12.47
CA LEU A 121 -24.35 5.66 -11.86
C LEU A 121 -24.57 7.16 -11.72
N ASN A 122 -23.56 7.88 -11.22
CA ASN A 122 -23.63 9.32 -11.01
C ASN A 122 -23.86 10.10 -12.31
N GLU A 123 -23.32 9.64 -13.44
CA GLU A 123 -23.62 10.17 -14.79
C GLU A 123 -25.13 10.16 -15.13
N ARG A 124 -25.94 9.39 -14.39
CA ARG A 124 -27.37 9.20 -14.64
C ARG A 124 -28.25 9.85 -13.56
N VAL A 125 -27.82 9.79 -12.30
CA VAL A 125 -28.58 10.35 -11.16
C VAL A 125 -28.11 11.74 -10.71
N GLU A 126 -26.92 12.17 -11.14
CA GLU A 126 -26.33 13.49 -10.90
C GLU A 126 -26.38 13.95 -9.42
N ARG A 127 -26.14 13.02 -8.48
CA ARG A 127 -26.25 13.30 -7.03
C ARG A 127 -24.97 13.83 -6.41
N VAL A 128 -23.84 13.49 -7.00
CA VAL A 128 -22.51 13.79 -6.49
C VAL A 128 -21.71 14.54 -7.55
N ASP A 129 -20.76 15.37 -7.12
CA ASP A 129 -19.85 16.03 -8.04
C ASP A 129 -18.95 15.01 -8.73
N GLN A 130 -19.09 14.91 -10.06
CA GLN A 130 -18.29 14.02 -10.90
C GLN A 130 -16.78 14.25 -10.74
N SER A 131 -16.36 15.49 -10.46
CA SER A 131 -14.96 15.83 -10.27
C SER A 131 -14.37 15.14 -9.03
N GLN A 132 -15.15 15.00 -7.96
CA GLN A 132 -14.71 14.30 -6.74
C GLN A 132 -14.49 12.80 -6.99
N LEU A 133 -15.36 12.16 -7.77
CA LEU A 133 -15.19 10.75 -8.19
C LEU A 133 -13.94 10.58 -9.06
N SER A 134 -13.71 11.50 -10.02
CA SER A 134 -12.51 11.50 -10.87
C SER A 134 -11.22 11.74 -10.08
N THR A 135 -11.27 12.55 -9.01
CA THR A 135 -10.12 12.73 -8.11
C THR A 135 -9.79 11.43 -7.38
N LEU A 136 -10.77 10.75 -6.76
CA LEU A 136 -10.51 9.47 -6.10
C LEU A 136 -10.00 8.39 -7.08
N GLU A 137 -10.57 8.31 -8.28
CA GLU A 137 -10.11 7.40 -9.33
C GLU A 137 -8.64 7.68 -9.71
N SER A 138 -8.27 8.95 -9.81
CA SER A 138 -6.90 9.38 -10.12
C SER A 138 -5.94 9.07 -8.97
N LEU A 139 -6.36 9.27 -7.72
CA LEU A 139 -5.58 8.91 -6.52
C LEU A 139 -5.33 7.41 -6.45
N LEU A 140 -6.35 6.59 -6.74
CA LEU A 140 -6.20 5.14 -6.80
C LEU A 140 -5.32 4.68 -7.96
N ASN A 141 -5.31 5.38 -9.10
CA ASN A 141 -4.48 5.03 -10.26
C ASN A 141 -3.01 5.39 -10.05
N GLY A 142 -2.72 6.60 -9.55
CA GLY A 142 -1.35 7.06 -9.33
C GLY A 142 -0.72 6.48 -8.08
N TRP A 143 -1.49 6.35 -6.99
CA TRP A 143 -1.01 5.86 -5.69
C TRP A 143 0.26 6.58 -5.19
N GLU A 144 0.31 7.89 -5.40
CA GLU A 144 1.44 8.78 -5.07
C GLU A 144 1.43 9.20 -3.59
N TRP A 145 1.37 8.22 -2.68
CA TRP A 145 1.21 8.45 -1.23
C TRP A 145 2.44 9.07 -0.56
N LYS A 146 3.65 8.85 -1.09
CA LYS A 146 4.91 9.31 -0.49
C LYS A 146 4.91 10.82 -0.22
N SER A 147 4.37 11.60 -1.15
CA SER A 147 4.28 13.07 -1.04
C SER A 147 3.41 13.56 0.11
N GLN A 148 2.48 12.73 0.59
CA GLN A 148 1.57 13.05 1.69
C GLN A 148 2.09 12.53 3.03
N VAL A 149 3.11 11.67 3.03
CA VAL A 149 3.64 11.00 4.23
C VAL A 149 5.02 11.55 4.62
N TYR A 150 5.90 11.75 3.64
CA TYR A 150 7.21 12.35 3.83
C TYR A 150 7.13 13.87 3.74
N ILE A 151 6.66 14.49 4.82
CA ILE A 151 6.55 15.95 4.95
C ILE A 151 7.81 16.47 5.65
N GLU A 152 8.36 17.61 5.22
CA GLU A 152 9.63 18.19 5.71
C GLU A 152 9.72 18.40 7.23
N THR A 153 8.61 18.32 7.95
CA THR A 153 8.54 18.50 9.40
C THR A 153 8.61 17.20 10.21
N ASN A 154 8.52 16.05 9.55
CA ASN A 154 8.48 14.74 10.18
C ASN A 154 9.81 14.03 9.92
N ASP A 155 10.48 13.60 10.99
CA ASP A 155 11.82 12.99 10.92
C ASP A 155 11.83 11.56 11.48
N THR A 156 10.69 11.08 11.99
CA THR A 156 10.59 9.76 12.64
C THR A 156 9.59 8.84 11.96
N PHE A 157 9.89 7.54 12.02
CA PHE A 157 9.02 6.50 11.49
C PHE A 157 7.58 6.55 12.06
N GLU A 158 7.41 6.84 13.36
CA GLU A 158 6.06 6.89 13.95
C GLU A 158 5.28 8.13 13.49
N GLU A 159 5.94 9.26 13.21
CA GLU A 159 5.31 10.42 12.58
C GLU A 159 4.87 10.10 11.16
N HIS A 160 5.76 9.55 10.32
CA HIS A 160 5.38 9.08 8.98
C HIS A 160 4.22 8.08 9.02
N ARG A 161 4.24 7.16 9.98
CA ARG A 161 3.19 6.16 10.11
C ARG A 161 1.85 6.76 10.55
N GLN A 162 1.88 7.85 11.33
CA GLN A 162 0.68 8.59 11.68
C GLN A 162 0.12 9.31 10.45
N GLU A 163 0.95 10.01 9.68
CA GLU A 163 0.54 10.66 8.42
C GLU A 163 -0.07 9.65 7.43
N ALA A 164 0.58 8.49 7.26
CA ALA A 164 0.08 7.42 6.39
C ALA A 164 -1.33 6.95 6.80
N ARG A 165 -1.62 6.91 8.11
CA ARG A 165 -2.94 6.55 8.64
C ARG A 165 -3.95 7.67 8.44
N GLU A 166 -3.56 8.91 8.72
CA GLU A 166 -4.44 10.08 8.57
C GLU A 166 -4.85 10.23 7.10
N TYR A 167 -3.88 10.21 6.20
CA TYR A 167 -4.13 10.23 4.76
C TYR A 167 -5.04 9.07 4.30
N GLY A 168 -4.80 7.85 4.80
CA GLY A 168 -5.67 6.71 4.51
C GLY A 168 -7.10 6.88 5.03
N ASN A 169 -7.28 7.42 6.23
CA ASN A 169 -8.59 7.69 6.82
C ASN A 169 -9.33 8.81 6.07
N ASP A 170 -8.63 9.86 5.64
CA ASP A 170 -9.21 10.95 4.85
C ASP A 170 -9.73 10.44 3.51
N MET A 171 -8.95 9.59 2.82
CA MET A 171 -9.40 8.93 1.59
C MET A 171 -10.62 8.04 1.84
N ALA A 172 -10.64 7.28 2.95
CA ALA A 172 -11.79 6.45 3.32
C ALA A 172 -13.03 7.31 3.58
N ALA A 173 -12.89 8.41 4.31
CA ALA A 173 -13.99 9.32 4.64
C ALA A 173 -14.58 9.95 3.37
N ILE A 174 -13.74 10.41 2.44
CA ILE A 174 -14.21 10.93 1.15
C ILE A 174 -14.96 9.84 0.37
N PHE A 175 -14.39 8.63 0.28
CA PHE A 175 -15.05 7.53 -0.42
C PHE A 175 -16.43 7.20 0.18
N GLU A 176 -16.51 7.06 1.50
CA GLU A 176 -17.75 6.71 2.19
C GLU A 176 -18.79 7.83 2.07
N ASP A 177 -18.38 9.10 2.15
CA ASP A 177 -19.27 10.24 1.93
C ASP A 177 -19.87 10.25 0.51
N LEU A 178 -19.05 10.07 -0.52
CA LEU A 178 -19.55 10.00 -1.90
C LEU A 178 -20.48 8.79 -2.12
N LYS A 179 -20.17 7.66 -1.48
CA LYS A 179 -21.02 6.47 -1.52
C LYS A 179 -22.37 6.75 -0.83
N ASP A 180 -22.36 7.33 0.35
CA ASP A 180 -23.58 7.65 1.09
C ASP A 180 -24.43 8.71 0.37
N GLN A 181 -23.82 9.69 -0.27
CA GLN A 181 -24.56 10.67 -1.09
C GLN A 181 -25.20 10.03 -2.34
N LEU A 182 -24.51 9.10 -2.99
CA LEU A 182 -25.06 8.39 -4.16
C LEU A 182 -26.19 7.43 -3.79
N PHE A 183 -26.04 6.72 -2.66
CA PHE A 183 -26.83 5.53 -2.36
C PHE A 183 -27.66 5.59 -1.08
N GLY A 184 -27.40 6.54 -0.19
CA GLY A 184 -28.09 6.67 1.09
C GLY A 184 -29.60 6.87 0.92
N ALA A 185 -30.04 7.43 -0.21
CA ALA A 185 -31.45 7.51 -0.59
C ALA A 185 -32.15 6.13 -0.68
N TYR A 186 -31.39 5.05 -0.87
CA TYR A 186 -31.90 3.69 -1.01
C TYR A 186 -31.73 2.82 0.24
N ASP A 187 -31.06 3.30 1.30
CA ASP A 187 -30.70 2.46 2.45
C ASP A 187 -31.91 1.89 3.23
N ASP A 188 -33.02 2.63 3.23
CA ASP A 188 -34.29 2.22 3.85
C ASP A 188 -35.30 1.69 2.83
N THR A 189 -34.86 1.40 1.61
CA THR A 189 -35.71 0.90 0.53
C THR A 189 -35.41 -0.55 0.21
N GLU A 190 -36.37 -1.22 -0.43
CA GLU A 190 -36.19 -2.59 -0.91
C GLU A 190 -35.13 -2.70 -2.03
N LEU A 191 -34.68 -1.56 -2.60
CA LEU A 191 -33.61 -1.49 -3.60
C LEU A 191 -32.21 -1.60 -3.03
N ARG A 192 -32.03 -1.49 -1.70
CA ARG A 192 -30.72 -1.57 -1.05
C ARG A 192 -29.88 -2.78 -1.51
N PRO A 193 -30.43 -4.00 -1.60
CA PRO A 193 -29.66 -5.16 -2.07
C PRO A 193 -29.31 -5.11 -3.56
N LEU A 194 -30.13 -4.46 -4.39
CA LEU A 194 -29.85 -4.22 -5.81
C LEU A 194 -28.70 -3.23 -5.98
N VAL A 195 -28.77 -2.13 -5.24
CA VAL A 195 -27.76 -1.07 -5.22
C VAL A 195 -26.39 -1.61 -4.76
N ARG A 196 -26.35 -2.41 -3.69
CA ARG A 196 -25.11 -3.07 -3.25
C ARG A 196 -24.52 -3.97 -4.33
N ARG A 197 -25.35 -4.75 -5.03
CA ARG A 197 -24.88 -5.58 -6.14
C ARG A 197 -24.37 -4.77 -7.33
N LEU A 198 -24.89 -3.56 -7.58
CA LEU A 198 -24.39 -2.67 -8.63
C LEU A 198 -23.01 -2.08 -8.29
N LEU A 199 -22.69 -1.96 -7.01
CA LEU A 199 -21.37 -1.56 -6.55
C LEU A 199 -20.35 -2.70 -6.65
N ASP A 200 -20.76 -3.90 -6.24
CA ASP A 200 -19.89 -5.08 -6.25
C ASP A 200 -19.73 -5.70 -7.66
N LYS A 201 -20.72 -5.51 -8.53
CA LYS A 201 -20.72 -6.04 -9.89
C LYS A 201 -20.96 -4.92 -10.88
N ASP A 202 -20.05 -4.88 -11.85
CA ASP A 202 -20.04 -3.97 -12.99
C ASP A 202 -21.40 -3.72 -13.66
N ARG A 203 -22.27 -4.76 -13.72
CA ARG A 203 -23.63 -4.76 -14.30
C ARG A 203 -24.52 -5.86 -13.71
N LEU A 204 -25.81 -5.58 -13.54
CA LEU A 204 -26.84 -6.59 -13.23
C LEU A 204 -27.38 -7.23 -14.52
N ARG A 205 -27.49 -8.56 -14.55
CA ARG A 205 -28.14 -9.28 -15.66
C ARG A 205 -29.62 -9.48 -15.35
N LEU A 206 -30.47 -9.36 -16.37
CA LEU A 206 -31.93 -9.44 -16.21
C LEU A 206 -32.35 -10.79 -15.61
N ASP A 207 -31.74 -11.89 -16.07
CA ASP A 207 -31.96 -13.26 -15.63
C ASP A 207 -31.52 -13.54 -14.18
N GLU A 208 -30.67 -12.69 -13.60
CA GLU A 208 -30.26 -12.77 -12.18
C GLU A 208 -31.23 -12.03 -11.24
N LEU A 209 -32.20 -11.30 -11.78
CA LEU A 209 -33.19 -10.54 -11.01
C LEU A 209 -34.53 -11.28 -10.91
N THR A 210 -35.05 -11.36 -9.69
CA THR A 210 -36.41 -11.83 -9.41
C THR A 210 -37.45 -10.86 -9.99
N GLU A 211 -38.69 -11.33 -10.17
CA GLU A 211 -39.78 -10.52 -10.70
C GLU A 211 -40.12 -9.31 -9.80
N GLU A 212 -39.98 -9.47 -8.48
CA GLU A 212 -40.12 -8.40 -7.49
C GLU A 212 -39.03 -7.33 -7.67
N GLU A 213 -37.76 -7.75 -7.75
CA GLU A 213 -36.63 -6.84 -7.94
C GLU A 213 -36.70 -6.07 -9.25
N ARG A 214 -37.18 -6.71 -10.33
CA ARG A 214 -37.41 -6.05 -11.62
C ARG A 214 -38.49 -4.98 -11.52
N ARG A 215 -39.58 -5.26 -10.79
CA ARG A 215 -40.66 -4.29 -10.56
C ARG A 215 -40.17 -3.10 -9.74
N GLN A 216 -39.49 -3.36 -8.63
CA GLN A 216 -38.93 -2.30 -7.78
C GLN A 216 -37.95 -1.41 -8.56
N LEU A 217 -37.06 -2.02 -9.36
CA LEU A 217 -36.13 -1.29 -10.22
C LEU A 217 -36.88 -0.41 -11.22
N ALA A 218 -37.92 -0.96 -11.87
CA ALA A 218 -38.75 -0.25 -12.84
C ALA A 218 -39.60 0.88 -12.23
N GLU A 219 -39.91 0.81 -10.93
CA GLU A 219 -40.63 1.84 -10.19
C GLU A 219 -39.70 2.90 -9.57
N SER A 220 -38.39 2.67 -9.62
CA SER A 220 -37.39 3.56 -9.05
C SER A 220 -36.88 4.60 -10.04
N ASP A 221 -36.22 5.64 -9.54
CA ASP A 221 -35.47 6.58 -10.37
C ASP A 221 -34.21 5.95 -11.02
N LEU A 222 -33.90 4.68 -10.71
CA LEU A 222 -32.90 3.87 -11.41
C LEU A 222 -33.48 3.14 -12.62
N ALA A 223 -34.81 3.08 -12.79
CA ALA A 223 -35.51 2.33 -13.84
C ALA A 223 -35.01 2.64 -15.24
N ASP A 224 -34.94 3.94 -15.55
CA ASP A 224 -34.53 4.45 -16.86
C ASP A 224 -33.02 4.35 -17.08
N HIS A 225 -32.28 3.89 -16.07
CA HIS A 225 -30.86 4.11 -15.92
C HIS A 225 -30.06 2.85 -15.57
N VAL A 226 -30.68 1.67 -15.54
CA VAL A 226 -29.97 0.39 -15.34
C VAL A 226 -29.87 -0.35 -16.67
N GLU A 227 -28.64 -0.53 -17.17
CA GLU A 227 -28.39 -1.37 -18.36
C GLU A 227 -28.53 -2.85 -18.01
N LEU A 228 -29.73 -3.40 -18.23
CA LEU A 228 -29.98 -4.82 -18.07
C LEU A 228 -29.56 -5.57 -19.36
N LYS A 229 -28.55 -6.44 -19.27
CA LYS A 229 -28.26 -7.35 -20.38
C LYS A 229 -29.31 -8.46 -20.44
N LEU A 230 -29.91 -8.62 -21.63
CA LEU A 230 -30.61 -9.85 -22.00
C LEU A 230 -29.56 -10.89 -22.39
N SER A 231 -29.44 -11.95 -21.58
CA SER A 231 -28.69 -13.21 -21.80
C SER A 231 -27.49 -13.12 -22.74
#